data_AF-A0A9D2SI65-F1
#
_entry.id   AF-A0A9D2SI65-F1
#
_cell.length_a   1.000
_cell.length_b   1.000
_cell.length_c   1.000
_cell.angle_alpha   90.00
_cell.angle_beta   90.00
_cell.angle_gamma   90.00
#
_symmetry.space_group_name_H-M   'P 1'
#
loop_
_entity.id
_entity.type
_entity.pdbx_description
1 polymer ?
#
loop_
_entity_poly.entity_id
_entity_poly.type
_entity_poly.pdbx_seq_one_letter_code
_entity_poly.pdbx_strand_id
1 'polypeptide(L)'
;MIYTVLKIEEDLDYGCEDRRDDQPVMAVVTLRSEEGVECTRKISDQLLYEREIAQGDEVFFDENDQIRKRLGKDWIKHCKNTNTQEFAGWLQAVRTGENIQKICPFCGGNVGILSNIEGHTLIGCDSCDMHIELDITGDIDI
;
A
#
# COMPACT_ATOMS: atom_id res chain seq x y z
N MET A 1 -6.28 -0.23 -7.69
CA MET A 1 -7.50 -1.07 -7.75
C MET A 1 -7.63 -1.81 -6.44
N ILE A 2 -8.77 -1.70 -5.77
CA ILE A 2 -9.01 -2.33 -4.47
C ILE A 2 -9.66 -3.69 -4.68
N TYR A 3 -9.29 -4.64 -3.83
CA TYR A 3 -9.87 -5.97 -3.78
C TYR A 3 -10.32 -6.28 -2.35
N THR A 4 -11.41 -7.02 -2.21
CA THR A 4 -11.81 -7.64 -0.94
C THR A 4 -11.31 -9.08 -0.92
N VAL A 5 -10.67 -9.48 0.18
CA VAL A 5 -10.25 -10.86 0.40
C VAL A 5 -11.46 -11.72 0.71
N LEU A 6 -11.87 -12.57 -0.23
CA LEU A 6 -13.01 -13.46 -0.05
C LEU A 6 -12.63 -14.74 0.70
N LYS A 7 -11.45 -15.28 0.44
CA LYS A 7 -10.99 -16.56 0.99
C LYS A 7 -9.47 -16.64 0.92
N ILE A 8 -8.87 -17.24 1.94
CA ILE A 8 -7.45 -17.60 1.96
C ILE A 8 -7.42 -19.11 2.20
N GLU A 9 -6.81 -19.85 1.28
CA GLU A 9 -6.60 -21.29 1.40
C GLU A 9 -5.11 -21.58 1.34
N GLU A 10 -4.62 -22.48 2.18
CA GLU A 10 -3.24 -22.95 2.08
C GLU A 10 -3.07 -23.70 0.74
N ASP A 11 -1.98 -23.44 0.01
CA ASP A 11 -1.60 -24.22 -1.18
C ASP A 11 -1.05 -25.56 -0.70
N LEU A 12 -1.97 -26.42 -0.25
CA LEU A 12 -1.72 -27.79 0.16
C LEU A 12 -1.46 -28.61 -1.09
N ASP A 13 -0.21 -28.57 -1.55
CA ASP A 13 0.29 -29.45 -2.59
C ASP A 13 0.40 -30.86 -1.98
N TYR A 14 -0.67 -31.67 -2.11
CA TYR A 14 -0.78 -33.04 -1.60
C TYR A 14 0.09 -34.05 -2.39
N GLY A 15 1.14 -33.60 -3.08
CA GLY A 15 2.11 -34.43 -3.81
C GLY A 15 3.26 -34.89 -2.92
N CYS A 16 3.39 -36.21 -2.77
CA CYS A 16 4.45 -36.89 -2.02
C CYS A 16 5.89 -36.46 -2.40
N GLU A 17 6.76 -36.52 -1.39
CA GLU A 17 8.24 -36.44 -1.41
C GLU A 17 8.87 -35.04 -1.31
N ASP A 18 9.46 -34.78 -0.13
CA ASP A 18 10.54 -33.81 0.10
C ASP A 18 10.23 -32.33 -0.17
N ARG A 19 9.29 -31.75 0.61
CA ARG A 19 9.37 -30.31 0.87
C ARG A 19 10.66 -30.05 1.64
N ARG A 20 11.69 -29.55 0.94
CA ARG A 20 12.87 -28.95 1.57
C ARG A 20 12.37 -27.87 2.56
N ASP A 21 12.88 -27.90 3.79
CA ASP A 21 12.51 -27.03 4.93
C ASP A 21 12.52 -25.51 4.60
N ASP A 22 13.13 -25.11 3.49
CA ASP A 22 13.42 -23.73 3.11
C ASP A 22 12.44 -23.12 2.08
N GLN A 23 11.36 -23.82 1.70
CA GLN A 23 10.38 -23.27 0.75
C GLN A 23 9.23 -22.55 1.47
N PRO A 24 8.96 -21.27 1.16
CA PRO A 24 7.88 -20.52 1.79
C PRO A 24 6.53 -21.16 1.46
N VAL A 25 5.68 -21.31 2.48
CA VAL A 25 4.31 -21.78 2.33
C VAL A 25 3.54 -20.76 1.51
N MET A 26 2.95 -21.19 0.40
CA MET A 26 2.11 -20.36 -0.44
C MET A 26 0.65 -20.56 -0.03
N ALA A 27 -0.13 -19.48 -0.08
CA ALA A 27 -1.57 -19.46 0.10
C ALA A 27 -2.25 -19.00 -1.20
N VAL A 28 -3.33 -19.68 -1.56
CA VAL A 28 -4.24 -19.29 -2.64
C VAL A 28 -5.27 -18.31 -2.07
N VAL A 29 -5.14 -17.04 -2.45
CA VAL A 29 -6.01 -15.96 -2.00
C VAL A 29 -7.03 -15.66 -3.10
N THR A 30 -8.32 -15.83 -2.77
CA THR A 30 -9.43 -15.41 -3.62
C THR A 30 -9.79 -13.97 -3.29
N LEU A 31 -9.75 -13.11 -4.29
CA LEU A 31 -9.95 -11.67 -4.23
C LEU A 31 -11.15 -11.29 -5.09
N ARG A 32 -11.91 -10.27 -4.67
CA ARG A 32 -12.98 -9.68 -5.48
C ARG A 32 -12.73 -8.20 -5.67
N SER A 33 -12.70 -7.73 -6.91
CA SER A 33 -12.59 -6.30 -7.21
C SER A 33 -13.88 -5.55 -6.86
N GLU A 34 -13.80 -4.21 -6.81
CA GLU A 34 -14.99 -3.35 -6.63
C GLU A 34 -16.03 -3.52 -7.76
N GLU A 35 -15.60 -3.95 -8.95
CA GLU A 35 -16.49 -4.26 -10.08
C GLU A 35 -17.15 -5.65 -9.95
N GLY A 36 -16.90 -6.37 -8.86
CA GLY A 36 -17.45 -7.71 -8.61
C GLY A 36 -16.72 -8.84 -9.33
N VAL A 37 -15.56 -8.56 -9.95
CA VAL A 37 -14.75 -9.57 -10.64
C VAL A 37 -13.92 -10.33 -9.61
N GLU A 38 -14.03 -11.66 -9.62
CA GLU A 38 -13.26 -12.52 -8.74
C GLU A 38 -11.97 -12.99 -9.43
N CYS A 39 -10.85 -12.95 -8.71
CA CYS A 39 -9.57 -13.47 -9.16
C CYS A 39 -8.87 -14.23 -8.03
N THR A 40 -8.02 -15.18 -8.40
CA THR A 40 -7.21 -15.96 -7.45
C THR A 40 -5.74 -15.65 -7.66
N ARG A 41 -5.00 -15.46 -6.56
CA ARG A 41 -3.58 -15.13 -6.55
C ARG A 41 -2.85 -16.04 -5.55
N LYS A 42 -1.69 -16.55 -5.94
CA LYS A 42 -0.77 -17.24 -5.02
C LYS A 42 0.09 -16.21 -4.32
N ILE A 43 0.05 -16.18 -2.99
CA ILE A 43 0.74 -15.21 -2.14
C ILE A 43 1.45 -15.99 -1.03
N SER A 44 2.64 -15.55 -0.61
CA SER A 44 3.31 -16.16 0.54
C SER A 44 2.47 -16.00 1.81
N ASP A 45 2.26 -17.11 2.52
CA ASP A 45 1.49 -17.15 3.76
C ASP A 45 2.14 -16.25 4.84
N GLN A 46 3.47 -16.27 4.94
CA GLN A 46 4.23 -15.37 5.81
C GLN A 46 3.92 -13.89 5.51
N LEU A 47 3.77 -13.52 4.24
CA LEU A 47 3.46 -12.13 3.85
C LEU A 47 2.07 -11.70 4.31
N LEU A 48 1.10 -12.63 4.26
CA LEU A 48 -0.26 -12.38 4.75
C LEU A 48 -0.26 -12.19 6.26
N TYR A 49 0.50 -13.00 6.99
CA TYR A 49 0.69 -12.87 8.44
C TYR A 49 1.39 -11.56 8.82
N GLU A 50 2.51 -11.22 8.18
CA GLU A 50 3.28 -10.00 8.44
C GLU A 50 2.45 -8.73 8.23
N ARG A 51 1.49 -8.79 7.29
CA ARG A 51 0.61 -7.66 6.93
C ARG A 51 -0.76 -7.74 7.60
N GLU A 52 -0.97 -8.72 8.47
CA GLU A 52 -2.22 -8.95 9.20
C GLU A 52 -3.43 -9.00 8.26
N ILE A 53 -3.26 -9.62 7.08
CA ILE A 53 -4.31 -9.75 6.05
C ILE A 53 -5.14 -11.01 6.33
N ALA A 54 -6.43 -10.81 6.51
CA ALA A 54 -7.41 -11.85 6.76
C ALA A 54 -8.57 -11.78 5.76
N GLN A 55 -9.40 -12.82 5.76
CA GLN A 55 -10.66 -12.82 5.03
C GLN A 55 -11.54 -11.64 5.45
N GLY A 56 -12.10 -10.94 4.47
CA GLY A 56 -12.90 -9.73 4.64
C GLY A 56 -12.11 -8.43 4.59
N ASP A 57 -10.78 -8.48 4.61
CA ASP A 57 -9.97 -7.27 4.47
C ASP A 57 -10.01 -6.71 3.05
N GLU A 58 -9.93 -5.38 2.98
CA GLU A 58 -9.68 -4.68 1.73
C GLU A 58 -8.16 -4.56 1.51
N VAL A 59 -7.72 -4.92 0.31
CA VAL A 59 -6.31 -4.96 -0.07
C VAL A 59 -6.10 -4.31 -1.44
N PHE A 60 -4.89 -3.86 -1.71
CA PHE A 60 -4.46 -3.38 -3.01
C PHE A 60 -3.07 -3.92 -3.33
N PHE A 61 -2.69 -3.93 -4.60
CA PHE A 61 -1.34 -4.32 -5.01
C PHE A 61 -0.50 -3.08 -5.23
N ASP A 62 0.73 -3.09 -4.71
CA ASP A 62 1.71 -2.03 -4.94
C ASP A 62 2.41 -2.16 -6.30
N GLU A 63 3.32 -1.23 -6.60
CA GLU A 63 4.12 -1.21 -7.85
C GLU A 63 4.98 -2.47 -8.06
N ASN A 64 5.29 -3.21 -6.98
CA ASN A 64 6.04 -4.46 -7.03
C ASN A 64 5.12 -5.69 -7.05
N ASP A 65 3.82 -5.50 -7.34
CA ASP A 65 2.78 -6.53 -7.34
C ASP A 65 2.63 -7.23 -5.98
N GLN A 66 3.00 -6.54 -4.88
CA GLN A 66 2.85 -7.08 -3.53
C GLN A 66 1.53 -6.63 -2.88
N ILE A 67 0.86 -7.55 -2.19
CA ILE A 67 -0.43 -7.31 -1.53
C ILE A 67 -0.31 -6.42 -0.29
N ARG A 68 -1.01 -5.30 -0.24
CA ARG A 68 -1.03 -4.38 0.90
C ARG A 68 -2.42 -4.31 1.47
N LYS A 69 -2.52 -4.33 2.80
CA LYS A 69 -3.78 -4.09 3.51
C LYS A 69 -4.15 -2.61 3.43
N ARG A 70 -5.39 -2.32 3.11
CA ARG A 70 -5.95 -0.98 3.14
C ARG A 70 -5.97 -0.50 4.59
N LEU A 71 -5.22 0.57 4.89
CA LEU A 71 -5.26 1.20 6.19
C LEU A 71 -6.53 2.06 6.25
N GLY A 72 -7.59 1.52 6.84
CA GLY A 72 -8.85 2.24 7.07
C GLY A 72 -8.71 3.40 8.07
N LYS A 73 -9.82 3.83 8.68
CA LYS A 73 -9.85 4.98 9.61
C LYS A 73 -8.96 4.82 10.86
N ASP A 74 -8.55 3.60 11.20
CA ASP A 74 -7.73 3.26 12.37
C ASP A 74 -6.21 3.17 12.07
N TRP A 75 -5.74 3.76 10.97
CA TRP A 75 -4.34 3.71 10.51
C TRP A 75 -3.28 4.08 11.58
N ILE A 76 -3.63 4.95 12.53
CA ILE A 76 -2.75 5.40 13.61
C ILE A 76 -2.22 4.21 14.44
N LYS A 77 -3.01 3.12 14.56
CA LYS A 77 -2.61 1.91 15.29
C LYS A 77 -1.58 1.05 14.55
N HIS A 78 -1.51 1.17 13.22
CA HIS A 78 -0.66 0.35 12.36
C HIS A 78 0.61 1.06 11.89
N CYS A 79 0.80 2.33 12.29
CA CYS A 79 2.00 3.10 11.96
C CYS A 79 3.16 2.69 12.88
N LYS A 80 3.77 1.53 12.61
CA LYS A 80 5.04 1.11 13.23
C LYS A 80 6.14 1.17 12.19
N ASN A 81 7.10 2.06 12.42
CA ASN A 81 8.40 2.13 11.72
C ASN A 81 8.38 2.76 10.32
N THR A 82 7.98 4.02 10.22
CA THR A 82 8.17 4.82 8.99
C THR A 82 9.65 5.13 8.80
N ASN A 83 10.23 4.68 7.67
CA ASN A 83 11.56 5.11 7.24
C ASN A 83 11.52 6.61 6.91
N THR A 84 11.92 7.43 7.87
CA THR A 84 11.87 8.89 7.78
C THR A 84 12.75 9.45 6.67
N GLN A 85 13.83 8.75 6.29
CA GLN A 85 14.73 9.16 5.20
C GLN A 85 14.07 9.01 3.83
N GLU A 86 13.39 7.90 3.61
CA GLU A 86 12.67 7.67 2.36
C GLU A 86 11.50 8.65 2.19
N PHE A 87 10.80 8.94 3.29
CA PHE A 87 9.76 9.96 3.32
C PHE A 87 10.33 11.38 3.07
N ALA A 88 11.46 11.72 3.67
CA ALA A 88 12.13 13.00 3.44
C ALA A 88 12.61 13.15 1.99
N GLY A 89 13.23 12.11 1.42
CA GLY A 89 13.64 12.10 0.02
C GLY A 89 12.45 12.24 -0.92
N TRP A 90 11.34 11.57 -0.62
CA TRP A 90 10.09 11.73 -1.34
C TRP A 90 9.57 13.17 -1.27
N LEU A 91 9.51 13.80 -0.10
CA LEU A 91 9.10 15.21 0.04
C LEU A 91 10.01 16.17 -0.75
N GLN A 92 11.32 15.89 -0.82
CA GLN A 92 12.25 16.68 -1.63
C GLN A 92 11.98 16.53 -3.13
N ALA A 93 11.69 15.31 -3.61
CA ALA A 93 11.30 15.08 -5.01
C ALA A 93 10.01 15.83 -5.38
N VAL A 94 9.03 15.89 -4.46
CA VAL A 94 7.83 16.71 -4.69
C VAL A 94 8.16 18.18 -4.80
N ARG A 95 9.04 18.68 -3.93
CA ARG A 95 9.49 20.08 -3.95
C ARG A 95 10.19 20.46 -5.25
N THR A 96 10.93 19.54 -5.85
CA THR A 96 11.62 19.77 -7.13
C THR A 96 10.72 19.58 -8.36
N GLY A 97 9.43 19.29 -8.18
CA GLY A 97 8.47 19.11 -9.25
C GLY A 97 8.58 17.75 -9.95
N GLU A 98 9.23 16.76 -9.33
CA GLU A 98 9.29 15.42 -9.87
C GLU A 98 7.94 14.70 -9.73
N ASN A 99 7.61 13.86 -10.72
CA ASN A 99 6.37 13.09 -10.71
C ASN A 99 6.50 11.94 -9.71
N ILE A 100 5.90 12.14 -8.55
CA ILE A 100 5.86 11.19 -7.44
C ILE A 100 4.56 10.39 -7.44
N GLN A 101 4.29 9.61 -8.49
CA GLN A 101 3.19 8.64 -8.46
C GLN A 101 3.44 7.59 -7.37
N LYS A 102 2.93 7.83 -6.16
CA LYS A 102 2.94 6.86 -5.06
C LYS A 102 1.53 6.31 -4.86
N ILE A 103 1.44 5.06 -4.44
CA ILE A 103 0.14 4.47 -4.11
C ILE A 103 -0.27 4.90 -2.70
N CYS A 104 -1.50 5.37 -2.57
CA CYS A 104 -2.08 5.87 -1.34
C CYS A 104 -2.22 4.72 -0.34
N PRO A 105 -1.64 4.81 0.87
CA PRO A 105 -1.70 3.73 1.85
C PRO A 105 -3.12 3.53 2.43
N PHE A 106 -4.02 4.49 2.23
CA PHE A 106 -5.38 4.48 2.79
C PHE A 106 -6.44 3.88 1.87
N CYS A 107 -6.26 3.98 0.56
CA CYS A 107 -7.24 3.51 -0.42
C CYS A 107 -6.62 2.80 -1.62
N GLY A 108 -5.30 2.74 -1.74
CA GLY A 108 -4.65 2.19 -2.93
C GLY A 108 -4.84 3.04 -4.20
N GLY A 109 -5.33 4.28 -4.07
CA GLY A 109 -5.41 5.27 -5.16
C GLY A 109 -4.06 5.92 -5.44
N ASN A 110 -4.00 6.90 -6.35
CA ASN A 110 -2.75 7.57 -6.66
C ASN A 110 -2.57 8.79 -5.77
N VAL A 111 -1.37 8.93 -5.21
CA VAL A 111 -0.91 10.12 -4.52
C VAL A 111 -0.09 10.95 -5.49
N GLY A 112 -0.41 12.23 -5.56
CA GLY A 112 0.31 13.18 -6.38
C GLY A 112 0.14 14.61 -5.85
N ILE A 113 0.62 15.57 -6.62
CA ILE A 113 0.43 16.99 -6.34
C ILE A 113 -0.99 17.37 -6.77
N LEU A 114 -1.84 17.72 -5.80
CA LEU A 114 -3.21 18.19 -6.05
C LEU A 114 -3.23 19.68 -6.40
N SER A 115 -2.40 20.49 -5.73
CA SER A 115 -2.21 21.89 -6.06
C SER A 115 -0.82 22.37 -5.68
N ASN A 116 -0.27 23.30 -6.47
CA ASN A 116 0.97 24.00 -6.17
C ASN A 116 0.73 25.48 -6.49
N ILE A 117 0.50 26.29 -5.46
CA ILE A 117 0.17 27.71 -5.62
C ILE A 117 1.07 28.49 -4.65
N GLU A 118 1.86 29.43 -5.16
CA GLU A 118 2.63 30.40 -4.36
C GLU A 118 3.45 29.80 -3.20
N GLY A 119 4.07 28.63 -3.40
CA GLY A 119 4.87 27.96 -2.36
C GLY A 119 4.05 27.10 -1.39
N HIS A 120 2.75 26.98 -1.58
CA HIS A 120 1.88 26.02 -0.92
C HIS A 120 1.69 24.81 -1.82
N THR A 121 2.29 23.67 -1.44
CA THR A 121 2.12 22.41 -2.17
C THR A 121 1.19 21.50 -1.40
N LEU A 122 0.02 21.21 -1.99
CA LEU A 122 -0.92 20.21 -1.50
C LEU A 122 -0.61 18.89 -2.21
N ILE A 123 -0.11 17.93 -1.46
CA ILE A 123 0.05 16.55 -1.90
C ILE A 123 -1.14 15.77 -1.39
N GLY A 124 -1.76 14.94 -2.20
CA GLY A 124 -2.87 14.13 -1.71
C GLY A 124 -3.25 13.01 -2.65
N CYS A 125 -4.19 12.20 -2.20
CA CYS A 125 -4.74 11.14 -3.00
C CYS A 125 -5.90 11.64 -3.86
N ASP A 126 -5.92 11.23 -5.12
CA ASP A 126 -7.04 11.50 -6.05
C ASP A 126 -8.36 10.78 -5.67
N SER A 127 -8.25 9.74 -4.83
CA SER A 127 -9.33 8.79 -4.55
C SER A 127 -9.82 8.80 -3.10
N CYS A 128 -9.19 9.55 -2.19
CA CYS A 128 -9.64 9.68 -0.80
C CYS A 128 -9.19 10.99 -0.16
N ASP A 129 -9.72 11.29 1.03
CA ASP A 129 -9.46 12.52 1.81
C ASP A 129 -8.08 12.55 2.50
N MET A 130 -7.06 11.99 1.83
CA MET A 130 -5.68 12.06 2.31
C MET A 130 -4.99 13.23 1.64
N HIS A 131 -4.51 14.18 2.45
CA HIS A 131 -3.71 15.29 1.97
C HIS A 131 -2.62 15.68 2.99
N ILE A 132 -1.55 16.25 2.47
CA ILE A 132 -0.39 16.78 3.18
C ILE A 132 -0.15 18.16 2.61
N GLU A 133 -0.26 19.17 3.46
CA GLU A 133 0.04 20.56 3.12
C GLU A 133 1.51 20.84 3.44
N LEU A 134 2.22 21.38 2.45
CA LEU A 134 3.59 21.87 2.60
C LEU A 134 3.60 23.36 2.34
N ASP A 135 3.73 24.14 3.41
CA ASP A 135 3.96 25.57 3.33
C ASP A 135 5.47 25.83 3.21
N ILE A 136 5.90 26.47 2.13
CA ILE A 136 7.30 26.89 1.92
C ILE A 136 7.56 28.27 2.59
N THR A 137 6.69 28.74 3.49
CA THR A 137 6.95 29.94 4.31
C THR A 137 7.96 29.63 5.42
N GLY A 138 9.19 29.30 5.02
CA GLY A 138 10.36 29.41 5.86
C GLY A 138 11.12 30.65 5.41
N ASP A 139 10.87 31.77 6.08
CA ASP A 139 11.83 32.86 6.16
C ASP A 139 13.21 32.26 6.50
N ILE A 140 14.09 32.24 5.51
CA ILE A 140 15.53 32.20 5.78
C ILE A 140 15.91 33.66 6.06
N ASP A 141 15.49 34.16 7.22
CA ASP A 141 16.16 35.29 7.86
C ASP A 141 17.40 34.70 8.57
N ILE A 142 18.53 34.72 7.87
CA ILE A 142 19.87 34.60 8.48
C ILE A 142 20.44 36.01 8.57
#